data_AF-A0A011PHC3-F1
#
_entry.id   AF-A0A011PHC3-F1
#
_cell.length_a   1.000
_cell.length_b   1.000
_cell.length_c   1.000
_cell.angle_alpha   90.00
_cell.angle_beta   90.00
_cell.angle_gamma   90.00
#
_symmetry.space_group_name_H-M   'P 1'
#
loop_
_entity.id
_entity.type
_entity.pdbx_description
1 polymer ?
#
loop_
_entity_poly.entity_id
_entity_poly.type
_entity_poly.pdbx_seq_one_letter_code
_entity_poly.pdbx_strand_id
1 'polypeptide(L)'
;MPARTAVLVLRLRHQLSVTHRRQSRLLLCDETLTVALPGAEGGELLAGDSVRALLDAEPARNMPPPLRDHHLRHFLDQLPAWQPALENLARQRAQALLADHRRVREAARGSGEYRVTPSLPVDVMGVFVLVPA
;
A
#
# COMPACT_ATOMS: atom_id res chain seq x y z
N MET A 1 -25.12 3.32 -11.34
CA MET A 1 -25.07 2.22 -10.34
C MET A 1 -24.16 2.68 -9.22
N PRO A 2 -24.40 2.33 -7.95
CA PRO A 2 -23.46 2.72 -6.90
C PRO A 2 -22.10 2.05 -7.17
N ALA A 3 -21.03 2.84 -7.16
CA ALA A 3 -19.73 2.42 -7.64
C ALA A 3 -19.14 1.33 -6.73
N ARG A 4 -18.61 0.26 -7.33
CA ARG A 4 -17.88 -0.81 -6.63
C ARG A 4 -16.48 -0.29 -6.27
N THR A 5 -15.96 -0.69 -5.12
CA THR A 5 -14.63 -0.28 -4.65
C THR A 5 -13.77 -1.50 -4.41
N ALA A 6 -12.55 -1.50 -4.96
CA ALA A 6 -11.54 -2.47 -4.56
C ALA A 6 -10.74 -1.92 -3.39
N VAL A 7 -10.57 -2.72 -2.35
CA VAL A 7 -9.70 -2.43 -1.22
C VAL A 7 -8.55 -3.43 -1.26
N LEU A 8 -7.33 -2.93 -1.47
CA LEU A 8 -6.13 -3.76 -1.51
C LEU A 8 -5.43 -3.72 -0.16
N VAL A 9 -4.97 -4.87 0.29
CA VAL A 9 -4.02 -4.98 1.40
C VAL A 9 -2.63 -5.16 0.78
N LEU A 10 -1.74 -4.22 1.06
CA LEU A 10 -0.40 -4.15 0.50
C LEU A 10 0.63 -4.42 1.59
N ARG A 11 1.72 -5.08 1.21
CA ARG A 11 2.97 -5.03 1.96
C ARG A 11 3.98 -4.22 1.16
N LEU A 12 4.36 -3.08 1.73
CA LEU A 12 5.49 -2.31 1.26
C LEU A 12 6.74 -2.80 1.96
N ARG A 13 7.79 -2.99 1.18
CA ARG A 13 9.12 -3.36 1.68
C ARG A 13 10.08 -2.25 1.31
N HIS A 14 10.87 -1.80 2.27
CA HIS A 14 11.86 -0.76 2.07
C HIS A 14 13.23 -1.24 2.55
N GLN A 15 14.24 -0.92 1.76
CA GLN A 15 15.63 -1.12 2.11
C GLN A 15 16.17 0.17 2.71
N LEU A 16 16.52 0.14 3.99
CA LEU A 16 17.20 1.23 4.69
C LEU A 16 18.69 0.93 4.77
N SER A 17 19.47 1.65 3.98
CA SER A 17 20.93 1.65 4.05
C SER A 17 21.41 2.72 5.02
N VAL A 18 22.27 2.31 5.95
CA VAL A 18 22.89 3.19 6.95
C VAL A 18 24.41 3.09 6.82
N THR A 19 25.05 4.20 6.48
CA THR A 19 26.51 4.29 6.38
C THR A 19 27.06 5.21 7.47
N HIS A 20 27.94 4.68 8.32
CA HIS A 20 28.62 5.43 9.36
C HIS A 20 30.08 4.93 9.50
N ARG A 21 31.05 5.86 9.58
CA ARG A 21 32.49 5.55 9.68
C ARG A 21 32.97 4.46 8.68
N ARG A 22 32.53 4.56 7.42
CA ARG A 22 32.81 3.62 6.32
C ARG A 22 32.25 2.20 6.49
N GLN A 23 31.43 1.96 7.51
CA GLN A 23 30.66 0.73 7.64
C GLN A 23 29.24 0.98 7.13
N SER A 24 28.79 0.13 6.22
CA SER A 24 27.41 0.15 5.71
C SER A 24 26.66 -1.07 6.24
N ARG A 25 25.41 -0.85 6.62
CA ARG A 25 24.46 -1.91 6.94
C ARG A 25 23.16 -1.68 6.17
N LEU A 26 22.57 -2.78 5.72
CA LEU A 26 21.26 -2.80 5.08
C LEU A 26 20.25 -3.38 6.07
N LEU A 27 19.13 -2.69 6.25
CA LEU A 27 17.99 -3.14 7.03
C LEU A 27 16.77 -3.23 6.11
N LEU A 28 15.93 -4.24 6.33
CA LEU A 28 14.61 -4.32 5.70
C LEU A 28 13.59 -3.71 6.65
N CYS A 29 12.70 -2.89 6.11
CA CYS A 29 11.58 -2.29 6.83
C CYS A 29 10.30 -2.66 6.08
N ASP A 30 9.38 -3.33 6.77
CA ASP A 30 8.09 -3.71 6.20
C ASP A 30 7.00 -2.80 6.77
N GLU A 31 6.06 -2.43 5.90
CA GLU A 31 4.87 -1.65 6.24
C GLU A 31 3.64 -2.31 5.59
N THR A 32 2.56 -2.49 6.35
CA THR A 32 1.27 -2.93 5.80
C THR A 32 0.36 -1.73 5.61
N LEU A 33 -0.19 -1.58 4.40
CA LEU A 33 -1.12 -0.52 4.06
C LEU A 33 -2.39 -1.07 3.44
N THR A 34 -3.50 -0.38 3.69
CA THR A 34 -4.75 -0.60 2.98
C THR A 34 -5.00 0.58 2.05
N VAL A 35 -5.30 0.29 0.78
CA VAL A 35 -5.62 1.30 -0.22
C VAL A 35 -6.96 0.99 -0.87
N ALA A 36 -7.77 2.02 -1.13
CA ALA A 36 -9.00 1.91 -1.87
C ALA A 36 -8.79 2.47 -3.27
N LEU A 37 -9.23 1.71 -4.25
CA LEU A 37 -9.25 2.09 -5.65
C LEU A 37 -10.71 2.15 -6.08
N PRO A 38 -11.22 3.34 -6.47
CA PRO A 38 -12.54 3.42 -7.08
C PRO A 38 -12.56 2.51 -8.32
N GLY A 39 -13.72 1.92 -8.61
CA GLY A 39 -13.90 1.00 -9.74
C GLY A 39 -13.51 1.58 -11.10
N ALA A 40 -13.79 0.83 -12.16
CA ALA A 40 -13.39 1.15 -13.55
C ALA A 40 -13.72 2.57 -14.08
N GLU A 41 -14.50 3.36 -13.34
CA GLU A 41 -14.86 4.74 -13.66
C GLU A 41 -13.76 5.76 -13.31
N GLY A 42 -12.68 5.32 -12.64
CA GLY A 42 -11.50 6.14 -12.34
C GLY A 42 -11.61 6.94 -11.04
N GLY A 43 -10.46 7.42 -10.57
CA GLY A 43 -10.33 8.23 -9.36
C GLY A 43 -8.96 8.05 -8.69
N GLU A 44 -8.70 8.83 -7.65
CA GLU A 44 -7.44 8.76 -6.92
C GLU A 44 -7.38 7.54 -6.00
N LEU A 45 -6.18 6.98 -5.86
CA LEU A 45 -5.89 5.97 -4.83
C LEU A 45 -6.06 6.63 -3.46
N LEU A 46 -6.97 6.10 -2.66
CA LEU A 46 -7.17 6.53 -1.28
C LEU A 46 -6.40 5.60 -0.35
N ALA A 47 -5.80 6.15 0.71
CA ALA A 47 -5.09 5.40 1.73
C ALA A 47 -5.36 5.99 3.11
N GLY A 48 -5.09 5.21 4.16
CA GLY A 48 -5.19 5.66 5.55
C GLY A 48 -6.34 5.00 6.32
N ASP A 49 -6.62 5.54 7.51
CA ASP A 49 -7.52 4.89 8.49
C ASP A 49 -8.96 4.76 7.99
N SER A 50 -9.44 5.71 7.18
CA SER A 50 -10.78 5.65 6.58
C SER A 50 -10.94 4.46 5.64
N VAL A 51 -9.89 4.12 4.89
CA VAL A 51 -9.89 2.95 4.00
C VAL A 51 -9.78 1.66 4.80
N ARG A 52 -8.94 1.65 5.85
CA ARG A 52 -8.84 0.50 6.74
C ARG A 52 -10.18 0.16 7.37
N ALA A 53 -10.94 1.15 7.82
CA ALA A 53 -12.28 0.97 8.39
C ALA A 53 -13.27 0.33 7.42
N LEU A 54 -13.04 0.40 6.10
CA LEU A 54 -13.88 -0.30 5.13
C LEU A 54 -13.74 -1.83 5.21
N LEU A 55 -12.62 -2.35 5.73
CA LEU A 55 -12.44 -3.78 5.94
C LEU A 55 -13.27 -4.31 7.11
N ASP A 56 -13.74 -3.42 8.00
CA ASP A 56 -14.60 -3.76 9.14
C ASP A 56 -16.11 -3.76 8.76
N ALA A 57 -16.44 -3.47 7.50
CA ALA A 57 -17.82 -3.41 7.03
C ALA A 57 -18.50 -4.80 7.10
N GLU A 58 -19.65 -4.86 7.77
CA GLU A 58 -20.45 -6.09 7.85
C GLU A 58 -21.19 -6.36 6.52
N PRO A 59 -21.05 -7.56 5.92
CA PRO A 59 -21.79 -7.92 4.73
C PRO A 59 -23.30 -8.01 5.01
N ALA A 60 -24.10 -7.19 4.34
CA ALA A 60 -25.57 -7.21 4.51
C ALA A 60 -26.23 -8.51 4.00
N ARG A 61 -25.63 -9.16 3.00
CA ARG A 61 -26.11 -10.42 2.42
C ARG A 61 -25.00 -11.19 1.73
N ASN A 62 -25.17 -12.49 1.63
CA ASN A 62 -24.31 -13.31 0.79
C ASN A 62 -24.58 -13.08 -0.69
N MET A 63 -23.51 -13.09 -1.47
CA MET A 63 -23.57 -12.99 -2.93
C MET A 63 -23.54 -14.39 -3.56
N PRO A 64 -24.32 -14.65 -4.63
CA PRO A 64 -24.18 -15.87 -5.40
C PRO A 64 -22.72 -16.06 -5.86
N PRO A 65 -22.12 -17.25 -5.70
CA PRO A 65 -20.71 -17.48 -6.02
C PRO A 65 -20.27 -17.00 -7.41
N PRO A 66 -21.05 -17.22 -8.50
CA PRO A 66 -20.65 -16.75 -9.83
C PRO A 66 -20.51 -15.23 -9.92
N LEU A 67 -21.39 -14.48 -9.24
CA LEU A 67 -21.36 -13.02 -9.25
C LEU A 67 -20.19 -12.47 -8.43
N ARG A 68 -19.91 -13.09 -7.28
CA ARG A 68 -18.74 -12.78 -6.45
C ARG A 68 -17.44 -12.99 -7.23
N ASP A 69 -17.31 -14.15 -7.87
CA ASP A 69 -16.11 -14.50 -8.63
C ASP A 69 -15.93 -13.59 -9.85
N HIS A 70 -17.03 -13.18 -10.49
CA HIS A 70 -16.99 -12.19 -11.58
C HIS A 70 -16.46 -10.84 -11.09
N HIS A 71 -16.91 -10.35 -9.94
CA HIS A 71 -16.41 -9.10 -9.37
C HIS A 71 -14.93 -9.18 -8.99
N LEU A 72 -14.51 -10.28 -8.35
CA LEU A 72 -13.11 -10.49 -7.99
C LEU A 72 -12.22 -10.54 -9.23
N ARG A 73 -12.57 -11.33 -10.24
CA ARG A 73 -11.80 -11.44 -11.50
C ARG A 73 -11.63 -10.10 -12.18
N HIS A 74 -12.71 -9.32 -12.30
CA HIS A 74 -12.66 -7.98 -12.90
C HIS A 74 -11.58 -7.08 -12.27
N PHE A 75 -11.45 -7.11 -10.94
CA PHE A 75 -10.47 -6.29 -10.23
C PHE A 75 -9.07 -6.89 -10.21
N LEU A 76 -8.96 -8.23 -10.15
CA LEU A 76 -7.67 -8.91 -10.29
C LEU A 76 -7.04 -8.65 -11.67
N ASP A 77 -7.84 -8.65 -12.73
CA ASP A 77 -7.40 -8.37 -14.09
C ASP A 77 -6.92 -6.91 -14.26
N GLN A 78 -7.34 -5.99 -13.38
CA GLN A 78 -6.91 -4.58 -13.37
C GLN A 78 -5.64 -4.32 -12.56
N LEU A 79 -5.18 -5.26 -11.73
CA LEU A 79 -3.98 -5.07 -10.90
C LEU A 79 -2.76 -4.58 -11.69
N PRO A 80 -2.43 -5.12 -12.89
CA PRO A 80 -1.29 -4.64 -13.66
C PRO A 80 -1.40 -3.15 -14.03
N ALA A 81 -2.61 -2.65 -14.29
CA ALA A 81 -2.85 -1.25 -14.62
C ALA A 81 -2.66 -0.32 -13.41
N TRP A 82 -2.83 -0.83 -12.19
CA TRP A 82 -2.62 -0.08 -10.96
C TRP A 82 -1.20 -0.12 -10.43
N GLN A 83 -0.37 -1.04 -10.93
CA GLN A 83 1.02 -1.19 -10.51
C GLN A 83 1.79 0.14 -10.46
N PRO A 84 1.74 1.03 -11.49
CA PRO A 84 2.46 2.30 -11.43
C PRO A 84 2.03 3.21 -10.26
N ALA A 85 0.73 3.22 -9.93
CA ALA A 85 0.22 4.00 -8.81
C ALA A 85 0.68 3.42 -7.46
N LEU A 86 0.69 2.09 -7.33
CA LEU A 86 1.19 1.41 -6.13
C LEU A 86 2.70 1.63 -5.94
N GLU A 87 3.49 1.62 -7.02
CA GLU A 87 4.91 1.92 -6.97
C GLU A 87 5.19 3.37 -6.58
N ASN A 88 4.38 4.31 -7.09
CA ASN A 88 4.47 5.71 -6.70
C ASN A 88 4.17 5.88 -5.20
N LEU A 89 3.13 5.22 -4.68
CA LEU A 89 2.83 5.18 -3.25
C LEU A 89 4.02 4.61 -2.46
N ALA A 90 4.62 3.51 -2.89
CA ALA A 90 5.77 2.91 -2.22
C ALA A 90 6.98 3.86 -2.15
N ARG A 91 7.22 4.64 -3.21
CA ARG A 91 8.25 5.70 -3.24
C ARG A 91 7.93 6.85 -2.29
N GLN A 92 6.68 7.28 -2.22
CA GLN A 92 6.24 8.30 -1.26
C GLN A 92 6.44 7.83 0.19
N ARG A 93 6.07 6.58 0.50
CA ARG A 93 6.28 5.98 1.82
C ARG A 93 7.77 5.82 2.17
N ALA A 94 8.61 5.45 1.20
CA ALA A 94 10.06 5.41 1.38
C ALA A 94 10.63 6.78 1.77
N GLN A 95 10.17 7.85 1.10
CA GLN A 95 10.60 9.22 1.38
C GLN A 95 10.13 9.68 2.77
N ALA A 96 8.89 9.36 3.16
CA ALA A 96 8.37 9.64 4.50
C ALA A 96 9.18 8.90 5.58
N LEU A 97 9.46 7.61 5.39
CA LEU A 97 10.28 6.81 6.29
C LEU A 97 11.70 7.38 6.44
N LEU A 98 12.31 7.83 5.34
CA LEU A 98 13.63 8.48 5.37
C LEU A 98 13.59 9.79 6.17
N ALA A 99 12.58 10.63 5.96
CA ALA A 99 12.42 11.88 6.68
C ALA A 99 12.24 11.63 8.18
N ASP A 100 11.39 10.67 8.56
CA ASP A 100 11.18 10.28 9.95
C ASP A 100 12.45 9.73 10.59
N HIS A 101 13.18 8.86 9.88
CA HIS A 101 14.45 8.34 10.38
C HIS A 101 15.47 9.46 10.62
N ARG A 102 15.58 10.43 9.72
CA ARG A 102 16.49 11.59 9.87
C ARG A 102 16.12 12.43 11.08
N ARG A 103 14.84 12.78 11.25
CA ARG A 103 14.36 13.56 12.41
C ARG A 103 14.74 12.89 13.74
N VAL A 104 14.54 11.58 13.85
CA VAL A 104 14.91 10.82 15.05
C VAL A 104 16.43 10.80 15.27
N ARG A 105 17.22 10.67 14.20
CA ARG A 105 18.70 10.63 14.28
C ARG A 105 19.29 11.99 14.65
N GLU A 106 18.79 13.06 14.07
CA GLU A 106 19.21 14.43 14.39
C GLU A 106 18.96 14.76 15.87
N ALA A 107 17.76 14.43 16.38
CA ALA A 107 17.43 14.60 17.81
C ALA A 107 18.38 13.81 18.74
N ALA A 108 18.87 12.66 18.29
CA ALA A 108 19.82 11.82 19.02
C ALA A 108 21.30 12.19 18.78
N ARG A 109 21.61 13.29 18.06
CA ARG A 109 22.97 13.66 17.61
C ARG A 109 23.68 12.55 16.81
N GLY A 110 22.91 11.69 16.15
CA GLY A 110 23.43 10.64 15.27
C GLY A 110 23.99 11.24 13.97
N SER A 111 25.10 10.69 13.49
CA SER A 111 25.68 11.04 12.19
C SER A 111 25.68 9.83 11.25
N GLY A 112 25.71 10.10 9.94
CA GLY A 112 25.74 9.07 8.90
C GLY A 112 24.93 9.44 7.67
N GLU A 113 25.15 8.69 6.58
CA GLU A 113 24.29 8.75 5.41
C GLU A 113 23.17 7.71 5.56
N TYR A 114 21.94 8.15 5.35
CA TYR A 114 20.74 7.31 5.35
C TYR A 114 20.08 7.36 3.99
N ARG A 115 19.74 6.18 3.46
CA ARG A 115 19.00 6.04 2.20
C ARG A 115 17.91 5.00 2.40
N VAL A 116 16.70 5.31 1.94
CA VAL A 116 15.57 4.38 1.90
C VAL A 116 15.16 4.19 0.44
N THR A 117 15.07 2.95 -0.01
CA THR A 117 14.57 2.60 -1.35
C THR A 117 13.46 1.58 -1.24
N PRO A 118 12.31 1.76 -1.92
CA PRO A 118 11.28 0.72 -1.95
C PRO A 118 11.77 -0.49 -2.76
N SER A 119 11.43 -1.69 -2.29
CA SER A 119 11.52 -2.91 -3.06
C SER A 119 10.26 -3.04 -3.91
N LEU A 120 10.44 -3.07 -5.22
CA LEU A 120 9.36 -3.11 -6.21
C LEU A 120 9.44 -4.42 -7.02
N PRO A 121 8.33 -4.95 -7.55
CA PRO A 121 6.95 -4.44 -7.43
C PRO A 121 6.40 -4.53 -6.00
N VAL A 122 5.37 -3.74 -5.69
CA VAL A 122 4.65 -3.83 -4.40
C VAL A 122 3.96 -5.20 -4.25
N ASP A 123 4.02 -5.77 -3.05
CA ASP A 123 3.30 -7.01 -2.73
C ASP A 123 1.82 -6.72 -2.46
N VAL A 124 0.92 -7.18 -3.33
CA VAL A 124 -0.54 -7.18 -3.08
C VAL A 124 -0.88 -8.47 -2.33
N MET A 125 -1.17 -8.36 -1.04
CA MET A 125 -1.48 -9.50 -0.17
C MET A 125 -2.94 -9.93 -0.25
N GLY A 126 -3.85 -9.01 -0.58
CA GLY A 126 -5.28 -9.30 -0.64
C GLY A 126 -6.06 -8.25 -1.43
N VAL A 127 -7.17 -8.70 -2.02
CA VAL A 127 -8.12 -7.86 -2.76
C VAL A 127 -9.51 -8.12 -2.20
N PHE A 128 -10.14 -7.07 -1.69
CA PHE A 128 -11.52 -7.06 -1.22
C PHE A 128 -12.35 -6.21 -2.16
N VAL A 129 -13.55 -6.67 -2.51
CA VAL A 129 -14.46 -5.92 -3.37
C VAL A 129 -15.70 -5.56 -2.59
N LEU A 130 -15.88 -4.27 -2.37
CA LEU A 130 -17.03 -3.72 -1.69
C LEU A 130 -18.08 -3.35 -2.73
N VAL A 131 -19.26 -3.94 -2.56
CA VAL A 131 -20.42 -3.70 -3.42
C VAL A 131 -21.48 -3.02 -2.57
N PRO A 132 -21.87 -1.78 -2.90
CA PRO A 132 -22.93 -1.08 -2.18
C PRO A 132 -24.25 -1.86 -2.22
N ALA A 133 -25.04 -1.69 -1.15
CA ALA A 133 -26.27 -2.46 -0.93
C ALA A 133 -27.31 -2.31 -2.04
#